data_AF-A0A8J8SDA1-F1
#
_entry.id   AF-A0A8J8SDA1-F1
#
_cell.length_a   1.000
_cell.length_b   1.000
_cell.length_c   1.000
_cell.angle_alpha   90.00
_cell.angle_beta   90.00
_cell.angle_gamma   90.00
#
_symmetry.space_group_name_H-M   'P 1'
#
loop_
_entity.id
_entity.type
_entity.pdbx_description
1 polymer ?
#
loop_
_entity_poly.entity_id
_entity_poly.type
_entity_poly.pdbx_seq_one_letter_code
_entity_poly.pdbx_strand_id
1 'polypeptide(L)'
;MTVENFVWDSQNQSVSWIYNGKVIKETFENAYFASVDLQKNYVYVEAGQNYSRDQVYNLSFEGKRIFIFDKVSGKISWIHQNQLVEIHCKNTLNAQIYIEQNVIIIITGPNQTAINIKGFTLDGRLVFEKEPPKGYKFMYLSNYKNQPSIVCDGGENNVDDYGRSRWHFVINVNTGDMTKENLAY
;
A
#
# COMPACT_ATOMS: atom_id res chain seq x y z
N MET A 1 -17.54 -13.82 12.37
CA MET A 1 -18.01 -13.82 10.98
C MET A 1 -16.79 -14.05 10.11
N THR A 2 -16.78 -15.12 9.33
CA THR A 2 -15.55 -15.62 8.67
C THR A 2 -15.73 -15.60 7.16
N VAL A 3 -14.68 -15.19 6.46
CA VAL A 3 -14.56 -15.43 5.02
C VAL A 3 -14.29 -16.92 4.81
N GLU A 4 -15.05 -17.53 3.91
CA GLU A 4 -14.94 -18.95 3.58
C GLU A 4 -14.65 -19.13 2.08
N ASN A 5 -13.99 -20.24 1.73
CA ASN A 5 -13.73 -20.62 0.34
C ASN A 5 -13.16 -19.48 -0.53
N PHE A 6 -12.17 -18.75 0.01
CA PHE A 6 -11.46 -17.77 -0.78
C PHE A 6 -10.72 -18.47 -1.93
N VAL A 7 -10.95 -18.00 -3.15
CA VAL A 7 -10.34 -18.51 -4.38
C VAL A 7 -9.78 -17.34 -5.17
N TRP A 8 -8.50 -17.43 -5.51
CA TRP A 8 -7.86 -16.63 -6.54
C TRP A 8 -7.74 -17.48 -7.82
N ASP A 9 -8.46 -17.07 -8.86
CA ASP A 9 -8.43 -17.70 -10.19
C ASP A 9 -7.62 -16.80 -11.13
N SER A 10 -6.34 -17.15 -11.28
CA SER A 10 -5.40 -16.39 -12.11
C SER A 10 -5.68 -16.49 -13.61
N GLN A 11 -6.36 -17.55 -14.07
CA GLN A 11 -6.70 -17.70 -15.49
C GLN A 11 -7.82 -16.74 -15.89
N ASN A 12 -8.84 -16.60 -15.03
CA ASN A 12 -9.96 -15.69 -15.24
C ASN A 12 -9.77 -14.31 -14.59
N GLN A 13 -8.61 -14.07 -13.96
CA GLN A 13 -8.27 -12.85 -13.23
C GLN A 13 -9.37 -12.45 -12.23
N SER A 14 -9.92 -13.45 -11.55
CA SER A 14 -11.09 -13.29 -10.68
C SER A 14 -10.81 -13.77 -9.28
N VAL A 15 -11.44 -13.11 -8.32
CA VAL A 15 -11.39 -13.46 -6.90
C VAL A 15 -12.80 -13.71 -6.42
N SER A 16 -12.99 -14.76 -5.61
CA SER A 16 -14.28 -15.09 -5.04
C SER A 16 -14.16 -15.62 -3.62
N TRP A 17 -15.19 -15.38 -2.82
CA TRP A 17 -15.30 -15.92 -1.47
C TRP A 17 -16.77 -15.98 -1.02
N ILE A 18 -17.02 -16.68 0.09
CA ILE A 18 -18.32 -16.71 0.75
C ILE A 18 -18.26 -15.84 1.99
N TYR A 19 -19.26 -14.98 2.15
CA TYR A 19 -19.44 -14.17 3.35
C TYR A 19 -20.93 -14.03 3.67
N ASN A 20 -21.30 -14.34 4.91
CA ASN A 20 -22.70 -14.38 5.37
C ASN A 20 -23.62 -15.19 4.43
N GLY A 21 -23.15 -16.36 3.98
CA GLY A 21 -23.87 -17.26 3.08
C GLY A 21 -24.02 -16.78 1.64
N LYS A 22 -23.45 -15.62 1.29
CA LYS A 22 -23.46 -15.07 -0.08
C LYS A 22 -22.13 -15.32 -0.75
N VAL A 23 -22.20 -15.78 -2.01
CA VAL A 23 -21.03 -15.85 -2.89
C VAL A 23 -20.74 -14.44 -3.42
N ILE A 24 -19.51 -13.98 -3.23
CA ILE A 24 -18.99 -12.74 -3.78
C ILE A 24 -17.94 -13.11 -4.80
N LYS A 25 -18.00 -12.49 -5.97
CA LYS A 25 -17.06 -12.72 -7.06
C LYS A 25 -16.83 -11.43 -7.82
N GLU A 26 -15.57 -11.09 -8.04
CA GLU A 26 -15.15 -9.90 -8.77
C GLU A 26 -14.03 -10.27 -9.75
N THR A 27 -13.97 -9.57 -10.88
CA THR A 27 -12.91 -9.74 -11.90
C THR A 27 -12.16 -8.43 -12.06
N PHE A 28 -10.84 -8.52 -12.17
CA PHE A 28 -9.95 -7.38 -12.27
C PHE A 28 -9.02 -7.56 -13.47
N GLU A 29 -9.01 -6.58 -14.37
CA GLU A 29 -8.15 -6.63 -15.55
C GLU A 29 -6.67 -6.59 -15.13
N ASN A 30 -5.86 -7.50 -15.69
CA ASN A 30 -4.45 -7.66 -15.39
C ASN A 30 -4.16 -7.96 -13.91
N ALA A 31 -5.12 -8.51 -13.16
CA ALA A 31 -4.84 -8.99 -11.81
C ALA A 31 -3.92 -10.20 -11.86
N TYR A 32 -2.90 -10.18 -11.00
CA TYR A 32 -1.91 -11.25 -10.90
C TYR A 32 -1.78 -11.80 -9.46
N PHE A 33 -2.36 -11.11 -8.48
CA PHE A 33 -2.30 -11.53 -7.09
C PHE A 33 -3.58 -11.12 -6.34
N ALA A 34 -4.07 -12.02 -5.49
CA ALA A 34 -5.10 -11.70 -4.50
C ALA A 34 -4.89 -12.50 -3.21
N SER A 35 -5.23 -11.91 -2.07
CA SER A 35 -5.18 -12.56 -0.77
C SER A 35 -6.27 -12.04 0.17
N VAL A 36 -6.53 -12.79 1.24
CA VAL A 36 -7.43 -12.37 2.32
C VAL A 36 -6.61 -11.99 3.55
N ASP A 37 -6.88 -10.81 4.12
CA ASP A 37 -6.34 -10.37 5.40
C ASP A 37 -7.47 -10.39 6.43
N LEU A 38 -7.52 -11.47 7.23
CA LEU A 38 -8.53 -11.65 8.27
C LEU A 38 -8.31 -10.74 9.48
N GLN A 39 -7.08 -10.24 9.70
CA GLN A 39 -6.79 -9.34 10.81
C GLN A 39 -7.28 -7.92 10.49
N LYS A 40 -7.07 -7.49 9.24
CA LYS A 40 -7.47 -6.16 8.76
C LYS A 40 -8.83 -6.13 8.06
N ASN A 41 -9.49 -7.27 7.96
CA ASN A 41 -10.85 -7.45 7.43
C ASN A 41 -11.02 -7.00 5.97
N TYR A 42 -10.12 -7.39 5.08
CA TYR A 42 -10.26 -7.12 3.66
C TYR A 42 -9.75 -8.24 2.75
N VAL A 43 -10.22 -8.24 1.51
CA VAL A 43 -9.59 -8.93 0.38
C VAL A 43 -8.71 -7.94 -0.36
N TYR A 44 -7.46 -8.32 -0.60
CA TYR A 44 -6.46 -7.51 -1.27
C TYR A 44 -6.23 -8.05 -2.67
N VAL A 45 -6.17 -7.16 -3.66
CA VAL A 45 -5.91 -7.51 -5.06
C VAL A 45 -4.86 -6.56 -5.63
N GLU A 46 -3.86 -7.12 -6.33
CA GLU A 46 -2.92 -6.37 -7.14
C GLU A 46 -3.15 -6.66 -8.63
N ALA A 47 -3.11 -5.59 -9.43
CA ALA A 47 -3.23 -5.66 -10.86
C ALA A 47 -2.23 -4.72 -11.55
N GLY A 48 -1.83 -5.10 -12.77
CA GLY A 48 -0.94 -4.32 -13.62
C GLY A 48 -0.15 -5.19 -14.58
N GLN A 49 0.56 -4.55 -15.51
CA GLN A 49 1.25 -5.26 -16.58
C GLN A 49 2.62 -5.77 -16.13
N ASN A 50 3.04 -6.94 -16.61
CA ASN A 50 4.36 -7.51 -16.26
C ASN A 50 4.61 -7.60 -14.74
N TYR A 51 3.56 -7.86 -13.96
CA TYR A 51 3.61 -7.91 -12.49
C TYR A 51 4.02 -6.57 -11.83
N SER A 52 3.87 -5.44 -12.52
CA SER A 52 3.92 -4.14 -11.86
C SER A 52 2.64 -3.92 -11.06
N ARG A 53 2.79 -3.44 -9.83
CA ARG A 53 1.67 -3.05 -8.97
C ARG A 53 1.14 -1.68 -9.42
N ASP A 54 0.42 -1.66 -10.53
CA ASP A 54 -0.17 -0.44 -11.07
C ASP A 54 -1.48 -0.09 -10.39
N GLN A 55 -2.22 -1.10 -9.96
CA GLN A 55 -3.48 -0.95 -9.26
C GLN A 55 -3.53 -1.85 -8.03
N VAL A 56 -4.09 -1.30 -6.95
CA VAL A 56 -4.36 -2.03 -5.71
C VAL A 56 -5.79 -1.81 -5.32
N TYR A 57 -6.45 -2.89 -4.92
CA TYR A 57 -7.81 -2.87 -4.40
C TYR A 57 -7.85 -3.54 -3.04
N ASN A 58 -8.36 -2.85 -2.04
CA ASN A 58 -8.84 -3.47 -0.82
C ASN A 58 -10.36 -3.51 -0.89
N LEU A 59 -10.93 -4.70 -0.74
CA LEU A 59 -12.37 -4.95 -0.73
C LEU A 59 -12.79 -5.34 0.70
N SER A 60 -13.89 -4.79 1.19
CA SER A 60 -14.58 -5.34 2.35
C SER A 60 -15.00 -6.78 2.08
N PHE A 61 -15.28 -7.56 3.12
CA PHE A 61 -15.82 -8.92 2.93
C PHE A 61 -17.20 -8.96 2.28
N GLU A 62 -17.91 -7.85 2.13
CA GLU A 62 -19.13 -7.73 1.34
C GLU A 62 -18.87 -7.37 -0.15
N GLY A 63 -17.61 -7.29 -0.58
CA GLY A 63 -17.20 -6.96 -1.96
C GLY A 63 -17.10 -5.47 -2.28
N LYS A 64 -17.38 -4.57 -1.33
CA LYS A 64 -17.26 -3.12 -1.55
C LYS A 64 -15.79 -2.70 -1.57
N ARG A 65 -15.42 -1.82 -2.51
CA ARG A 65 -14.08 -1.21 -2.55
C ARG A 65 -13.92 -0.23 -1.39
N ILE A 66 -12.97 -0.49 -0.50
CA ILE A 66 -12.69 0.35 0.68
C ILE A 66 -11.41 1.16 0.54
N PHE A 67 -10.48 0.72 -0.31
CA PHE A 67 -9.30 1.47 -0.75
C PHE A 67 -8.94 1.08 -2.18
N ILE A 68 -8.61 2.07 -3.00
CA ILE A 68 -8.18 1.92 -4.37
C ILE A 68 -6.98 2.82 -4.59
N PHE A 69 -5.95 2.25 -5.19
CA PHE A 69 -4.83 2.99 -5.75
C PHE A 69 -4.73 2.64 -7.24
N ASP A 70 -4.62 3.67 -8.09
CA ASP A 70 -4.36 3.53 -9.52
C ASP A 70 -3.21 4.46 -9.91
N LYS A 71 -2.09 3.85 -10.27
CA LYS A 71 -0.85 4.48 -10.72
C LYS A 71 -1.00 5.24 -12.03
N VAL A 72 -1.81 4.71 -12.96
CA VAL A 72 -1.95 5.26 -14.32
C VAL A 72 -2.72 6.57 -14.25
N SER A 73 -3.86 6.56 -13.57
CA SER A 73 -4.65 7.76 -13.37
C SER A 73 -4.12 8.65 -12.24
N GLY A 74 -3.24 8.16 -11.37
CA GLY A 74 -2.79 8.86 -10.16
C GLY A 74 -3.89 9.03 -9.11
N LYS A 75 -5.02 8.33 -9.26
CA LYS A 75 -6.16 8.40 -8.36
C LYS A 75 -5.98 7.46 -7.17
N ILE A 76 -6.23 7.98 -5.98
CA ILE A 76 -6.22 7.23 -4.74
C ILE A 76 -7.53 7.56 -4.01
N SER A 77 -8.31 6.54 -3.67
CA SER A 77 -9.62 6.74 -3.06
C SER A 77 -9.91 5.69 -2.01
N TRP A 78 -10.66 6.07 -0.99
CA TRP A 78 -11.01 5.19 0.13
C TRP A 78 -12.32 5.61 0.77
N ILE A 79 -12.88 4.72 1.57
CA ILE A 79 -14.07 5.01 2.36
C ILE A 79 -13.64 5.46 3.75
N HIS A 80 -14.09 6.64 4.18
CA HIS A 80 -13.93 7.15 5.53
C HIS A 80 -15.27 7.70 6.02
N GLN A 81 -15.75 7.24 7.18
CA GLN A 81 -17.05 7.63 7.75
C GLN A 81 -18.23 7.51 6.75
N ASN A 82 -18.27 6.41 6.00
CA ASN A 82 -19.24 6.13 4.92
C ASN A 82 -19.24 7.13 3.74
N GLN A 83 -18.21 7.97 3.63
CA GLN A 83 -18.02 8.86 2.50
C GLN A 83 -16.81 8.41 1.67
N LEU A 84 -16.93 8.58 0.35
CA LEU A 84 -15.81 8.40 -0.56
C LEU A 84 -14.90 9.62 -0.45
N VAL A 85 -13.66 9.39 -0.04
CA VAL A 85 -12.59 10.38 -0.09
C VAL A 85 -11.68 10.04 -1.26
N GLU A 86 -11.28 11.05 -2.00
CA GLU A 86 -10.45 10.91 -3.19
C GLU A 86 -9.39 12.00 -3.22
N ILE A 87 -8.17 11.59 -3.57
CA ILE A 87 -7.07 12.51 -3.89
C ILE A 87 -6.46 12.08 -5.22
N HIS A 88 -5.91 13.06 -5.92
CA HIS A 88 -5.16 12.85 -7.15
C HIS A 88 -3.71 13.24 -6.94
N CYS A 89 -2.82 12.26 -7.05
CA CYS A 89 -1.39 12.45 -6.92
C CYS A 89 -0.67 11.92 -8.15
N LYS A 90 -0.11 12.84 -8.94
CA LYS A 90 0.67 12.50 -10.14
C LYS A 90 1.93 11.73 -9.75
N ASN A 91 2.36 10.86 -10.65
CA ASN A 91 3.58 10.06 -10.50
C ASN A 91 3.59 9.22 -9.21
N THR A 92 2.43 8.71 -8.80
CA THR A 92 2.36 7.81 -7.65
C THR A 92 3.02 6.48 -7.99
N LEU A 93 3.94 6.02 -7.15
CA LEU A 93 4.64 4.75 -7.32
C LEU A 93 4.05 3.67 -6.42
N ASN A 94 3.55 4.05 -5.25
CA ASN A 94 2.97 3.16 -4.26
C ASN A 94 2.05 3.96 -3.34
N ALA A 95 0.98 3.36 -2.85
CA ALA A 95 0.12 3.96 -1.82
C ALA A 95 -0.39 2.87 -0.87
N GLN A 96 -0.46 3.20 0.42
CA GLN A 96 -1.00 2.31 1.44
C GLN A 96 -1.81 3.10 2.47
N ILE A 97 -2.92 2.51 2.89
CA ILE A 97 -3.76 3.01 3.98
C ILE A 97 -3.38 2.35 5.30
N TYR A 98 -3.25 3.17 6.35
CA TYR A 98 -2.94 2.77 7.72
C TYR A 98 -4.05 3.28 8.65
N ILE A 99 -5.17 2.55 8.65
CA ILE A 99 -6.42 2.97 9.32
C ILE A 99 -6.19 3.19 10.82
N GLU A 100 -5.49 2.28 11.49
CA GLU A 100 -5.21 2.37 12.93
C GLU A 100 -4.40 3.62 13.30
N GLN A 101 -3.58 4.12 12.38
CA GLN A 101 -2.77 5.33 12.56
C GLN A 101 -3.39 6.56 11.88
N ASN A 102 -4.61 6.45 11.35
CA ASN A 102 -5.38 7.51 10.70
C ASN A 102 -4.63 8.22 9.56
N VAL A 103 -3.82 7.48 8.79
CA VAL A 103 -2.99 8.05 7.72
C VAL A 103 -3.01 7.21 6.45
N ILE A 104 -2.87 7.88 5.31
CA ILE A 104 -2.52 7.29 4.03
C ILE A 104 -1.16 7.81 3.64
N ILE A 105 -0.26 6.90 3.27
CA ILE A 105 1.08 7.26 2.85
C ILE A 105 1.23 6.87 1.39
N ILE A 106 1.85 7.77 0.63
CA ILE A 106 2.01 7.66 -0.81
C ILE A 106 3.46 7.91 -1.13
N ILE A 107 4.09 7.00 -1.88
CA ILE A 107 5.38 7.24 -2.52
C ILE A 107 5.10 7.87 -3.88
N THR A 108 5.69 9.03 -4.15
CA THR A 108 5.55 9.73 -5.42
C THR A 108 6.93 10.01 -5.99
N GLY A 109 7.08 9.98 -7.31
CA GLY A 109 8.33 10.37 -7.94
C GLY A 109 8.23 10.35 -9.45
N PRO A 110 8.55 11.46 -10.15
CA PRO A 110 8.55 11.48 -11.62
C PRO A 110 9.64 10.58 -12.21
N ASN A 111 10.67 10.26 -11.42
CA ASN A 111 11.80 9.41 -11.75
C ASN A 111 12.50 8.96 -10.46
N GLN A 112 13.55 8.12 -10.59
CA GLN A 112 14.26 7.51 -9.45
C GLN A 112 14.99 8.51 -8.54
N THR A 113 15.14 9.77 -8.95
CA THR A 113 15.96 10.78 -8.27
C THR A 113 15.16 11.82 -7.50
N ALA A 114 13.85 11.90 -7.72
CA ALA A 114 12.95 12.85 -7.05
C ALA A 114 11.78 12.09 -6.41
N ILE A 115 12.10 11.02 -5.67
CA ILE A 115 11.09 10.21 -4.99
C ILE A 115 10.89 10.77 -3.58
N ASN A 116 9.65 11.15 -3.25
CA ASN A 116 9.26 11.57 -1.92
C ASN A 116 8.10 10.73 -1.38
N ILE A 117 7.83 10.87 -0.08
CA ILE A 117 6.60 10.39 0.53
C ILE A 117 5.68 11.55 0.88
N LYS A 118 4.38 11.32 0.77
CA LYS A 118 3.33 12.21 1.23
C LYS A 118 2.40 11.48 2.18
N GLY A 119 2.10 12.10 3.31
CA GLY A 119 1.14 11.60 4.29
C GLY A 119 -0.14 12.42 4.27
N PHE A 120 -1.29 11.74 4.21
CA PHE A 120 -2.62 12.37 4.24
C PHE A 120 -3.43 11.81 5.40
N THR A 121 -4.22 12.65 6.06
CA THR A 121 -5.27 12.19 6.98
C THR A 121 -6.37 11.45 6.20
N LEU A 122 -7.19 10.66 6.90
CA LEU A 122 -8.29 9.91 6.27
C LEU A 122 -9.41 10.79 5.68
N ASP A 123 -9.44 12.09 5.96
CA ASP A 123 -10.32 13.07 5.30
C ASP A 123 -9.69 13.70 4.04
N GLY A 124 -8.46 13.30 3.67
CA GLY A 124 -7.79 13.72 2.45
C GLY A 124 -6.88 14.94 2.58
N ARG A 125 -6.66 15.47 3.79
CA ARG A 125 -5.75 16.61 4.01
C ARG A 125 -4.28 16.16 4.08
N LEU A 126 -3.40 16.85 3.37
CA LEU A 126 -1.95 16.63 3.43
C LEU A 126 -1.40 17.03 4.82
N VAL A 127 -0.59 16.16 5.41
CA VAL A 127 0.03 16.32 6.73
C VAL A 127 1.54 16.55 6.59
N PHE A 128 2.21 15.77 5.75
CA PHE A 128 3.65 15.87 5.57
C PHE A 128 4.08 15.48 4.15
N GLU A 129 5.22 16.00 3.73
CA GLU A 129 5.96 15.59 2.54
C GLU A 129 7.45 15.49 2.92
N LYS A 130 8.10 14.37 2.59
CA LYS A 130 9.48 14.09 2.99
C LYS A 130 10.26 13.41 1.89
N GLU A 131 11.49 13.86 1.72
CA GLU A 131 12.52 13.20 0.91
C GLU A 131 13.10 11.99 1.66
N PRO A 132 13.79 11.08 0.96
CA PRO A 132 14.46 9.94 1.58
C PRO A 132 15.50 10.38 2.61
N PRO A 133 15.73 9.59 3.68
CA PRO A 133 16.86 9.80 4.56
C PRO A 133 18.18 9.87 3.77
N LYS A 134 19.12 10.72 4.19
CA LYS A 134 20.39 10.93 3.48
C LYS A 134 21.12 9.61 3.25
N GLY A 135 21.45 9.32 1.99
CA GLY A 135 22.15 8.10 1.59
C GLY A 135 21.24 6.89 1.32
N TYR A 136 19.92 7.08 1.37
CA TYR A 136 18.93 6.03 1.12
C TYR A 136 18.00 6.37 -0.04
N LYS A 137 17.39 5.36 -0.63
CA LYS A 137 16.33 5.46 -1.63
C LYS A 137 15.06 4.76 -1.12
N PHE A 138 13.91 5.38 -1.30
CA PHE A 138 12.63 4.73 -1.00
C PHE A 138 12.36 3.56 -1.95
N MET A 139 11.88 2.45 -1.39
CA MET A 139 11.54 1.24 -2.14
C MET A 139 10.03 1.00 -2.13
N TYR A 140 9.47 0.65 -0.97
CA TYR A 140 8.05 0.34 -0.82
C TYR A 140 7.58 0.57 0.61
N LEU A 141 6.28 0.84 0.76
CA LEU A 141 5.61 0.97 2.04
C LEU A 141 5.43 -0.41 2.69
N SER A 142 5.52 -0.46 4.02
CA SER A 142 5.42 -1.68 4.81
C SER A 142 4.89 -1.38 6.22
N ASN A 143 4.79 -2.41 7.06
CA ASN A 143 4.51 -2.32 8.49
C ASN A 143 5.72 -2.85 9.27
N TYR A 144 6.12 -2.15 10.33
CA TYR A 144 7.11 -2.65 11.29
C TYR A 144 6.56 -2.46 12.70
N LYS A 145 6.41 -3.56 13.44
CA LYS A 145 5.81 -3.57 14.80
C LYS A 145 4.49 -2.79 14.86
N ASN A 146 3.59 -3.05 13.92
CA ASN A 146 2.28 -2.39 13.77
C ASN A 146 2.34 -0.86 13.55
N GLN A 147 3.49 -0.34 13.11
CA GLN A 147 3.62 1.06 12.72
C GLN A 147 3.87 1.20 11.22
N PRO A 148 3.40 2.29 10.59
CA PRO A 148 3.76 2.63 9.24
C PRO A 148 5.27 2.72 9.09
N SER A 149 5.79 2.00 8.11
CA SER A 149 7.21 2.03 7.79
C SER A 149 7.40 2.09 6.28
N ILE A 150 8.58 2.51 5.87
CA ILE A 150 9.05 2.43 4.50
C ILE A 150 10.35 1.65 4.48
N VAL A 151 10.48 0.74 3.52
CA VAL A 151 11.74 0.08 3.25
C VAL A 151 12.57 1.01 2.39
N CYS A 152 13.81 1.24 2.81
CA CYS A 152 14.77 2.03 2.07
C CYS A 152 16.00 1.19 1.73
N ASP A 153 16.53 1.37 0.52
CA ASP A 153 17.81 0.80 0.11
C ASP A 153 18.91 1.85 0.30
N GLY A 154 19.90 1.51 1.13
CA GLY A 154 21.04 2.37 1.42
C GLY A 154 22.25 2.15 0.51
N GLY A 155 22.18 1.18 -0.41
CA GLY A 155 23.29 0.80 -1.28
C GLY A 155 24.54 0.35 -0.54
N GLU A 156 25.69 0.36 -1.24
CA GLU A 156 26.98 -0.08 -0.70
C GLU A 156 27.44 0.73 0.52
N ASN A 157 27.05 2.00 0.61
CA ASN A 157 27.46 2.91 1.69
C ASN A 157 26.72 2.68 3.02
N ASN A 158 25.67 1.85 3.04
CA ASN A 158 24.86 1.58 4.22
C ASN A 158 24.54 0.09 4.36
N VAL A 159 25.54 -0.73 4.02
CA VAL A 159 25.50 -2.18 4.10
C VAL A 159 25.89 -2.65 5.51
N ASP A 160 25.31 -3.75 5.97
CA ASP A 160 25.80 -4.45 7.16
C ASP A 160 26.98 -5.39 6.83
N ASP A 161 27.53 -6.05 7.86
CA ASP A 161 28.67 -6.98 7.72
C ASP A 161 28.38 -8.18 6.80
N TYR A 162 27.12 -8.42 6.45
CA TYR A 162 26.67 -9.54 5.62
C TYR A 162 26.23 -9.12 4.21
N GLY A 163 26.49 -7.87 3.80
CA GLY A 163 26.13 -7.40 2.45
C GLY A 163 24.68 -6.94 2.30
N ARG A 164 23.94 -6.74 3.40
CA ARG A 164 22.52 -6.35 3.40
C ARG A 164 22.37 -4.83 3.55
N SER A 165 21.65 -4.19 2.63
CA SER A 165 21.51 -2.73 2.53
C SER A 165 20.08 -2.21 2.68
N ARG A 166 19.08 -3.09 2.83
CA ARG A 166 17.67 -2.71 2.99
C ARG A 166 17.27 -2.63 4.45
N TRP A 167 16.69 -1.52 4.83
CA TRP A 167 16.33 -1.22 6.21
C TRP A 167 14.89 -0.71 6.29
N HIS A 168 14.20 -1.07 7.36
CA HIS A 168 12.96 -0.41 7.74
C HIS A 168 13.25 0.98 8.28
N PHE A 169 12.44 1.95 7.89
CA PHE A 169 12.33 3.25 8.53
C PHE A 169 10.89 3.45 9.00
N VAL A 170 10.68 3.52 10.31
CA VAL A 170 9.36 3.80 10.90
C VAL A 170 9.06 5.28 10.74
N ILE A 171 7.83 5.59 10.32
CA ILE A 171 7.38 6.95 9.99
C ILE A 171 6.54 7.50 11.15
N ASN A 172 6.93 8.64 11.69
CA ASN A 172 6.06 9.43 12.56
C ASN A 172 4.94 10.04 11.72
N VAL A 173 3.71 9.55 11.89
CA VAL A 173 2.57 9.93 11.04
C VAL A 173 2.14 11.40 11.16
N ASN A 174 2.59 12.11 12.20
CA ASN A 174 2.26 13.52 12.41
C ASN A 174 3.28 14.46 11.73
N THR A 175 4.53 14.03 11.59
CA THR A 175 5.62 14.90 11.08
C THR A 175 6.26 14.39 9.79
N GLY A 176 6.07 13.10 9.48
CA GLY A 176 6.78 12.38 8.42
C GLY A 176 8.22 12.00 8.79
N ASP A 177 8.71 12.37 9.98
CA ASP A 177 10.08 12.05 10.37
C ASP A 177 10.27 10.53 10.46
N MET A 178 11.44 10.07 10.01
CA MET A 178 11.73 8.65 9.85
C MET A 178 12.84 8.21 10.78
N THR A 179 12.62 7.12 11.49
CA THR A 179 13.62 6.49 12.36
C THR A 179 14.06 5.17 11.77
N LYS A 180 15.37 4.98 11.57
CA LYS A 180 15.94 3.73 11.07
C LYS A 180 15.75 2.62 12.10
N GLU A 181 15.26 1.48 11.64
CA GLU A 181 15.00 0.27 12.43
C GLU A 181 15.82 -0.91 11.86
N ASN A 182 15.35 -2.14 12.06
CA ASN A 182 16.02 -3.36 11.59
C ASN A 182 16.03 -3.50 10.06
N LEU A 183 16.88 -4.43 9.61
CA LEU A 183 16.94 -4.90 8.23
C LEU A 183 15.58 -5.38 7.71
N ALA A 184 15.35 -5.17 6.41
CA ALA A 184 14.13 -5.51 5.70
C ALA A 184 14.36 -6.67 4.70
N TYR A 185 14.69 -7.85 5.23
CA TYR A 185 14.93 -9.10 4.51
C TYR A 185 14.09 -10.24 5.09
#